data_AF-A0A6B0DFA5-F1
#
_entry.id   AF-A0A6B0DFA5-F1
#
_cell.length_a   1.000
_cell.length_b   1.000
_cell.length_c   1.000
_cell.angle_alpha   90.00
_cell.angle_beta   90.00
_cell.angle_gamma   90.00
#
_symmetry.space_group_name_H-M   'P 1'
#
loop_
_entity.id
_entity.type
_entity.pdbx_description
1 polymer ?
#
loop_
_entity_poly.entity_id
_entity_poly.type
_entity_poly.pdbx_seq_one_letter_code
_entity_poly.pdbx_strand_id
1 'polypeptide(L)'
;MEILETGIDTRDSLISVRLDSIKRIIVFASGKGGVGKSTLSAHTSYILSKNYTTGILDLDLHGPSIPLILGLNQYMVKESQDGII
;
A
#
# COMPACT_ATOMS: atom_id res chain seq x y z
N MET A 1 2.78 3.34 -26.55
CA MET A 1 3.78 2.38 -26.04
C MET A 1 3.09 1.04 -26.04
N GLU A 2 3.27 0.30 -27.12
CA GLU A 2 2.57 -0.95 -27.43
C GLU A 2 3.52 -2.09 -27.08
N ILE A 3 3.18 -2.89 -26.07
CA ILE A 3 3.89 -4.12 -25.75
C ILE A 3 2.83 -5.16 -25.40
N LEU A 4 2.28 -5.80 -26.43
CA LEU A 4 1.43 -6.99 -26.30
C LEU A 4 1.80 -7.96 -27.43
N GLU A 5 2.91 -8.69 -27.29
CA GLU A 5 3.17 -9.85 -28.18
C GLU A 5 4.12 -10.93 -27.63
N THR A 6 4.73 -10.78 -26.45
CA THR A 6 5.74 -11.76 -25.99
C THR A 6 5.25 -12.78 -24.96
N GLY A 7 4.02 -12.67 -24.45
CA GLY A 7 3.54 -13.55 -23.36
C GLY A 7 4.33 -13.42 -22.04
N ILE A 8 5.24 -12.43 -21.95
CA ILE A 8 6.04 -12.15 -20.77
C ILE A 8 5.21 -11.26 -19.84
N ASP A 9 4.99 -11.73 -18.61
CA ASP A 9 4.42 -10.92 -17.55
C ASP A 9 5.47 -9.93 -17.04
N THR A 10 5.27 -8.64 -17.31
CA THR A 10 6.20 -7.57 -16.95
C THR A 10 5.90 -6.93 -15.59
N ARG A 11 4.86 -7.39 -14.88
CA ARG A 11 4.40 -6.78 -13.63
C ARG A 11 5.46 -6.81 -12.53
N ASP A 12 6.25 -7.88 -12.45
CA ASP A 12 7.32 -8.00 -11.45
C ASP A 12 8.39 -6.92 -11.62
N SER A 13 8.80 -6.66 -12.87
CA SER A 13 9.74 -5.59 -13.19
C SER A 13 9.15 -4.21 -12.85
N LEU A 14 7.86 -4.01 -13.11
CA LEU A 14 7.19 -2.74 -12.80
C LEU A 14 7.08 -2.49 -11.29
N ILE A 15 6.82 -3.53 -10.49
CA ILE A 15 6.81 -3.44 -9.02
C ILE A 15 8.19 -2.97 -8.52
N SER A 16 9.27 -3.57 -9.03
CA SER A 16 10.63 -3.17 -8.65
C SER A 16 10.89 -1.70 -8.97
N VAL A 17 10.51 -1.23 -10.16
CA VAL A 17 10.67 0.18 -10.56
C VAL A 17 9.86 1.12 -9.66
N ARG A 18 8.62 0.77 -9.30
CA ARG A 18 7.78 1.61 -8.43
C ARG A 18 8.30 1.72 -7.00
N LEU A 19 8.89 0.65 -6.49
CA LEU A 19 9.40 0.61 -5.11
C LEU A 19 10.84 1.14 -4.98
N ASP A 20 11.55 1.37 -6.09
CA ASP A 20 12.97 1.78 -6.10
C ASP A 20 13.25 3.07 -5.30
N SER A 21 12.31 4.02 -5.32
CA SER A 21 12.42 5.27 -4.56
C SER A 21 12.13 5.13 -3.05
N ILE A 22 11.59 4.00 -2.60
CA ILE A 22 11.18 3.77 -1.21
C ILE A 22 12.38 3.30 -0.39
N LYS A 23 12.93 4.21 0.41
CA LYS A 23 14.12 3.95 1.25
C LYS A 23 13.94 2.80 2.25
N ARG A 24 12.73 2.61 2.79
CA ARG A 24 12.43 1.58 3.78
C ARG A 24 11.01 1.05 3.62
N ILE A 25 10.87 -0.27 3.56
CA ILE A 25 9.59 -0.99 3.55
C ILE A 25 9.47 -1.76 4.87
N ILE A 26 8.38 -1.54 5.61
CA ILE A 26 8.09 -2.19 6.88
C ILE A 26 6.83 -3.03 6.72
N VAL A 27 6.94 -4.34 6.96
CA VAL A 27 5.83 -5.29 6.82
C VAL A 27 5.25 -5.62 8.19
N PHE A 28 3.94 -5.41 8.35
CA PHE A 28 3.18 -5.81 9.54
C PHE A 28 2.42 -7.10 9.26
N ALA A 29 2.90 -8.23 9.79
CA ALA A 29 2.33 -9.56 9.56
C ALA A 29 1.96 -10.26 10.88
N SER A 30 1.04 -11.23 10.81
CA SER A 30 0.66 -12.07 11.95
C SER A 30 0.01 -13.35 11.45
N GLY A 31 0.18 -14.45 12.17
CA GLY A 31 -0.50 -15.72 11.85
C GLY A 31 -1.98 -15.82 12.26
N LYS A 32 -2.56 -14.78 12.88
CA LYS A 32 -3.96 -14.79 13.38
C LYS A 32 -4.71 -13.49 13.05
N GLY A 33 -6.02 -13.61 12.83
CA GLY A 33 -6.92 -12.46 12.73
C GLY A 33 -7.12 -11.76 14.08
N GLY A 34 -7.46 -10.46 14.07
CA GLY A 34 -7.88 -9.74 15.28
C GLY A 34 -6.78 -9.32 16.27
N VAL A 35 -5.49 -9.56 15.97
CA VAL A 35 -4.38 -9.19 16.87
C VAL A 35 -4.00 -7.70 16.87
N GLY A 36 -4.71 -6.86 16.10
CA GLY A 36 -4.46 -5.42 16.04
C GLY A 36 -3.39 -4.94 15.04
N LYS A 37 -3.01 -5.76 14.05
CA LYS A 37 -2.03 -5.38 13.00
C LYS A 37 -2.35 -4.03 12.33
N SER A 38 -3.57 -3.90 11.79
CA SER A 38 -3.99 -2.71 11.05
C SER A 38 -3.98 -1.45 11.93
N THR A 39 -4.36 -1.61 13.20
CA THR A 39 -4.30 -0.52 14.18
C THR A 39 -2.87 -0.07 14.45
N LEU A 40 -1.94 -1.02 14.61
CA LEU A 40 -0.54 -0.73 14.84
C LEU A 40 0.13 -0.12 13.60
N SER A 41 -0.16 -0.65 12.40
CA SER A 41 0.43 -0.14 11.16
C SER A 41 -0.06 1.28 10.85
N ALA A 42 -1.35 1.57 11.00
CA ALA A 42 -1.92 2.90 10.80
C ALA A 42 -1.36 3.95 11.78
N HIS A 43 -1.24 3.63 13.07
CA HIS A 43 -0.63 4.54 14.04
C HIS A 43 0.86 4.75 13.77
N THR A 44 1.58 3.68 13.43
CA THR A 44 3.00 3.77 13.11
C THR A 44 3.21 4.65 11.88
N SER A 45 2.41 4.48 10.81
CA SER A 45 2.50 5.34 9.63
C SER A 45 2.18 6.80 9.93
N TYR A 46 1.20 7.06 10.81
CA TYR A 46 0.87 8.42 11.25
C TYR A 46 2.00 9.08 12.05
N ILE A 47 2.69 8.33 12.92
CA ILE A 47 3.83 8.86 13.69
C ILE A 47 5.02 9.13 12.76
N LEU A 48 5.32 8.21 11.84
CA LEU A 48 6.42 8.37 10.89
C LEU A 48 6.17 9.53 9.92
N SER A 49 4.91 9.78 9.53
CA SER A 49 4.56 10.88 8.62
C SER A 49 4.88 12.27 9.18
N LYS A 50 5.10 12.39 10.50
CA LYS A 50 5.54 13.65 11.13
C LYS A 50 6.96 14.06 10.74
N ASN A 51 7.81 13.12 10.34
CA ASN A 51 9.22 13.37 10.06
C ASN A 51 9.68 12.82 8.69
N TYR A 52 8.88 11.97 8.04
CA TYR A 52 9.24 11.30 6.80
C TYR A 52 8.05 11.25 5.83
N THR A 53 8.31 11.34 4.52
CA THR A 53 7.31 10.98 3.50
C THR A 53 6.92 9.52 3.68
N THR A 54 5.72 9.27 4.18
CA THR A 54 5.27 7.94 4.62
C THR A 54 3.98 7.58 3.89
N GLY A 55 3.98 6.42 3.22
CA GLY A 55 2.78 5.80 2.68
C GLY A 55 2.36 4.59 3.53
N ILE A 56 1.11 4.15 3.35
CA ILE A 56 0.60 2.89 3.89
C ILE A 56 -0.11 2.12 2.77
N LEU A 57 0.15 0.82 2.69
CA LEU A 57 -0.48 -0.09 1.74
C LEU A 57 -1.24 -1.15 2.53
N ASP A 58 -2.55 -1.25 2.30
CA ASP A 58 -3.39 -2.30 2.86
C ASP A 58 -3.44 -3.47 1.87
N LEU A 59 -2.92 -4.63 2.28
CA LEU A 59 -2.94 -5.88 1.50
C LEU A 59 -4.03 -6.85 1.98
N ASP A 60 -4.86 -6.46 2.96
CA ASP A 60 -5.99 -7.26 3.41
C ASP A 60 -7.18 -7.10 2.45
N LEU A 61 -7.27 -7.99 1.46
CA LEU A 61 -8.31 -7.95 0.42
C LEU A 61 -9.71 -8.24 0.96
N HIS A 62 -9.85 -9.00 2.04
CA HIS A 62 -11.15 -9.44 2.55
C HIS A 62 -11.69 -8.54 3.67
N GLY A 63 -10.81 -7.85 4.38
CA GLY A 63 -11.18 -6.94 5.47
C GLY A 63 -10.29 -5.69 5.53
N PRO A 64 -10.24 -4.87 4.45
CA PRO A 64 -9.43 -3.66 4.46
C PRO A 64 -9.93 -2.74 5.56
N SER A 65 -9.05 -2.45 6.50
CA SER A 65 -9.40 -1.75 7.76
C SER A 65 -8.64 -0.44 7.90
N ILE A 66 -7.58 -0.22 7.10
CA ILE A 66 -6.79 1.00 7.12
C ILE A 66 -7.62 2.24 6.75
N PRO A 67 -8.45 2.26 5.69
CA PRO A 67 -9.26 3.43 5.36
C PRO A 67 -10.19 3.84 6.51
N LEU A 68 -10.80 2.85 7.17
CA LEU A 68 -11.65 3.07 8.34
C LEU A 68 -10.87 3.67 9.52
N ILE A 69 -9.72 3.09 9.87
CA ILE A 69 -8.89 3.55 10.99
C ILE A 69 -8.41 4.99 10.77
N LEU A 70 -8.10 5.37 9.52
CA LEU A 70 -7.66 6.71 9.16
C LEU A 70 -8.81 7.70 8.93
N GLY A 71 -10.07 7.27 9.07
CA GLY A 71 -11.24 8.14 8.86
C GLY A 71 -11.48 8.49 7.38
N LEU A 72 -11.01 7.66 6.45
CA LEU A 72 -11.01 7.90 5.01
C LEU A 72 -12.23 7.31 4.27
N ASN A 73 -13.26 6.84 4.98
CA ASN A 73 -14.43 6.17 4.38
C ASN A 73 -15.21 7.00 3.35
N GLN A 74 -15.03 8.33 3.38
CA GLN A 74 -15.69 9.28 2.47
C GLN A 74 -14.79 9.67 1.28
N TYR A 75 -13.53 9.24 1.28
CA TYR A 75 -12.60 9.58 0.20
C TYR A 75 -12.81 8.62 -0.96
N MET A 76 -13.20 9.18 -2.11
CA MET A 76 -13.17 8.41 -3.34
C MET A 76 -11.74 8.20 -3.77
N VAL A 77 -11.45 6.97 -4.16
CA VAL A 77 -10.14 6.61 -4.68
C VAL A 77 -9.92 7.34 -6.01
N LYS A 78 -8.77 7.98 -6.14
CA LYS A 78 -8.43 8.76 -7.33
C LYS A 78 -7.59 7.91 -8.25
N GLU A 79 -8.05 7.74 -9.47
CA GLU A 79 -7.22 7.14 -10.50
C GLU A 79 -6.18 8.15 -10.99
N SER A 80 -4.92 7.73 -11.03
CA SER A 80 -3.81 8.47 -11.60
C SER A 80 -3.14 7.64 -12.69
N GLN A 81 -2.21 8.25 -13.44
CA GLN A 81 -1.38 7.53 -14.42
C GLN A 81 -0.54 6.42 -13.77
N ASP A 82 -0.24 6.53 -12.47
CA ASP A 82 0.51 5.55 -11.70
C ASP A 82 -0.41 4.51 -11.00
N GLY A 83 -1.72 4.56 -11.26
CA GLY A 83 -2.72 3.66 -10.71
C GLY A 83 -3.63 4.35 -9.70
N ILE A 84 -4.32 3.52 -8.92
CA ILE A 84 -5.35 3.94 -7.97
C ILE A 84 -4.68 4.49 -6.69
N ILE A 85 -4.90 5.76 -6.36
CA ILE A 85 -4.37 6.51 -5.20
C ILE A 85 -5.48 6.83 -4.20
#